data_AF-A0A7K8I8A9-F1
#
_entry.id   AF-A0A7K8I8A9-F1
#
_cell.length_a   1.000
_cell.length_b   1.000
_cell.length_c   1.000
_cell.angle_alpha   90.00
_cell.angle_beta   90.00
_cell.angle_gamma   90.00
#
_symmetry.space_group_name_H-M   'P 1'
#
loop_
_entity.id
_entity.type
_entity.pdbx_description
1 polymer ?
#
loop_
_entity_poly.entity_id
_entity_poly.type
_entity_poly.pdbx_seq_one_letter_code
_entity_poly.pdbx_strand_id
1 'polypeptide(L)'
;MTAAECLLHPWIKPLSRKQALNRSRSSINMRNFRKFNARRKWKLSYNTVSACNRLCRTRLLCDLRKEDEELPCPCPAAPLCPQRCCESDQEEERSPHTALLRRRRSSCS
;
A
#
# COMPACT_ATOMS: atom_id res chain seq x y z
N MET A 1 32.20 -3.28 12.50
CA MET A 1 31.40 -2.29 11.77
C MET A 1 30.29 -1.78 12.66
N THR A 2 30.53 -0.64 13.29
CA THR A 2 29.51 0.10 14.04
C THR A 2 28.80 1.09 13.12
N ALA A 3 27.62 1.57 13.51
CA ALA A 3 26.91 2.59 12.74
C ALA A 3 27.74 3.88 12.58
N ALA A 4 28.52 4.24 13.61
CA ALA A 4 29.43 5.39 13.57
C ALA A 4 30.53 5.23 12.51
N GLU A 5 31.12 4.03 12.41
CA GLU A 5 32.10 3.71 11.36
C GLU A 5 31.49 3.79 9.95
N CYS A 6 30.24 3.36 9.77
CA CYS A 6 29.56 3.44 8.47
C CYS A 6 29.37 4.89 7.99
N LEU A 7 29.13 5.85 8.89
CA LEU A 7 28.98 7.27 8.52
C LEU A 7 30.27 7.88 7.96
N LEU A 8 31.43 7.32 8.31
CA LEU A 8 32.74 7.71 7.78
C LEU A 8 33.10 6.97 6.49
N HIS A 9 32.25 6.06 6.00
CA HIS A 9 32.52 5.29 4.80
C HIS A 9 32.54 6.21 3.54
N PRO A 10 33.50 6.05 2.61
CA PRO A 10 33.65 6.96 1.45
C PRO A 10 32.43 7.06 0.53
N TRP A 11 31.57 6.04 0.51
CA TRP A 11 30.31 6.09 -0.24
C TRP A 11 29.26 7.01 0.41
N ILE A 12 29.29 7.14 1.73
CA ILE A 12 28.37 7.97 2.53
C ILE A 12 28.97 9.38 2.70
N LYS A 13 30.25 9.48 3.08
CA LYS A 13 31.00 10.73 3.23
C LYS A 13 32.22 10.72 2.29
N PRO A 14 32.09 11.18 1.03
CA PRO A 14 33.22 11.26 0.09
C PRO A 14 34.33 12.16 0.63
N LEU A 15 35.57 11.70 0.54
CA LEU A 15 36.75 12.43 1.00
C LEU A 15 37.44 13.20 -0.15
N SER A 16 37.13 12.83 -1.40
CA SER A 16 37.69 13.43 -2.62
C SER A 16 36.60 13.76 -3.65
N ARG A 17 36.84 14.80 -4.45
CA ARG A 17 35.99 15.17 -5.60
C ARG A 17 35.81 14.02 -6.58
N LYS A 18 36.84 13.20 -6.81
CA LYS A 18 36.76 12.01 -7.68
C LYS A 18 35.73 10.99 -7.17
N GLN A 19 35.72 10.75 -5.86
CA GLN A 19 34.74 9.83 -5.24
C GLN A 19 33.32 10.38 -5.35
N ALA A 20 33.13 11.69 -5.12
CA ALA A 20 31.83 12.33 -5.26
C ALA A 20 31.28 12.23 -6.69
N LEU A 21 32.13 12.47 -7.71
CA LEU A 21 31.75 12.34 -9.12
C LEU A 21 31.46 10.90 -9.53
N ASN A 22 32.23 9.93 -9.04
CA ASN A 22 31.95 8.51 -9.31
C ASN A 22 30.62 8.09 -8.70
N ARG A 23 30.33 8.54 -7.46
CA ARG A 23 29.05 8.29 -6.80
C ARG A 23 27.89 8.92 -7.56
N SER A 24 28.02 10.16 -8.02
CA SER A 24 26.95 10.86 -8.74
C SER A 24 26.64 10.27 -10.11
N ARG A 25 27.64 9.64 -10.76
CA ARG A 25 27.49 8.94 -12.05
C ARG A 25 26.96 7.52 -11.91
N SER A 26 27.05 6.93 -10.72
CA SER A 26 26.58 5.57 -10.47
C SER A 26 25.05 5.54 -10.46
N SER A 27 24.46 4.68 -11.29
CA SER A 27 23.01 4.46 -11.33
C SER A 27 22.64 3.19 -10.57
N ILE A 28 21.39 3.14 -10.10
CA ILE A 28 20.80 1.92 -9.53
C ILE A 28 19.87 1.28 -10.56
N ASN A 29 19.75 -0.05 -10.51
CA ASN A 29 18.82 -0.77 -11.37
C ASN A 29 17.37 -0.50 -10.96
N MET A 30 16.78 0.54 -11.56
CA MET A 30 15.44 1.00 -11.23
C MET A 30 14.35 -0.03 -11.59
N ARG A 31 14.58 -0.85 -12.62
CA ARG A 31 13.66 -1.92 -13.02
C ARG A 31 13.50 -2.95 -11.90
N ASN A 32 14.61 -3.41 -11.34
CA ASN A 32 14.59 -4.36 -10.22
C ASN A 32 14.07 -3.72 -8.94
N PHE A 33 14.46 -2.48 -8.65
CA PHE A 33 13.98 -1.76 -7.46
C PHE A 33 12.45 -1.56 -7.47
N ARG A 34 11.88 -1.20 -8.63
CA ARG A 34 10.42 -1.11 -8.80
C ARG A 34 9.74 -2.47 -8.65
N LYS A 35 10.28 -3.52 -9.28
CA LYS A 35 9.75 -4.89 -9.17
C LYS A 35 9.77 -5.41 -7.72
N PHE A 36 10.83 -5.12 -6.97
CA PHE A 36 10.94 -5.47 -5.55
C PHE A 36 9.87 -4.76 -4.71
N ASN A 37 9.73 -3.44 -4.87
CA ASN A 37 8.73 -2.67 -4.13
C ASN A 37 7.29 -3.09 -4.46
N ALA A 38 7.00 -3.39 -5.74
CA ALA A 38 5.71 -3.92 -6.15
C ALA A 38 5.37 -5.23 -5.42
N ARG A 39 6.33 -6.17 -5.36
CA ARG A 39 6.16 -7.43 -4.62
C ARG A 39 5.97 -7.21 -3.12
N ARG A 40 6.69 -6.26 -2.53
CA ARG A 40 6.54 -5.91 -1.11
C ARG A 40 5.14 -5.36 -0.81
N LYS A 41 4.64 -4.45 -1.64
CA LYS A 41 3.27 -3.91 -1.53
C LYS A 41 2.22 -5.01 -1.69
N TRP A 42 2.36 -5.83 -2.73
CA TRP A 42 1.42 -6.91 -3.01
C TRP A 42 1.35 -7.93 -1.87
N LYS A 43 2.50 -8.32 -1.28
CA LYS A 43 2.54 -9.21 -0.12
C LYS A 43 1.80 -8.62 1.08
N LEU A 44 1.95 -7.33 1.36
CA LEU A 44 1.22 -6.66 2.43
C LEU A 44 -0.29 -6.69 2.18
N SER A 45 -0.73 -6.28 0.99
CA SER A 45 -2.16 -6.31 0.63
C SER A 45 -2.76 -7.71 0.71
N TYR A 46 -2.05 -8.72 0.20
CA TYR A 46 -2.46 -10.11 0.31
C TYR A 46 -2.59 -10.57 1.77
N ASN A 47 -1.60 -10.26 2.60
CA ASN A 47 -1.62 -10.61 4.02
C ASN A 47 -2.81 -9.97 4.74
N THR A 48 -3.09 -8.70 4.48
CA THR A 48 -4.25 -8.00 5.06
C THR A 48 -5.55 -8.67 4.67
N VAL A 49 -5.78 -8.90 3.37
CA VAL A 49 -7.02 -9.54 2.89
C VAL A 49 -7.15 -10.97 3.42
N SER A 50 -6.06 -11.74 3.44
CA SER A 50 -6.03 -13.10 3.96
C SER A 50 -6.36 -13.14 5.46
N ALA A 51 -5.81 -12.20 6.25
CA ALA A 51 -6.13 -12.07 7.67
C ALA A 51 -7.62 -11.73 7.88
N CYS A 52 -8.17 -10.76 7.15
CA CYS A 52 -9.60 -10.44 7.22
C CYS A 52 -10.46 -11.65 6.85
N ASN A 53 -10.10 -12.37 5.79
CA ASN A 53 -10.82 -13.57 5.36
C ASN A 53 -10.79 -14.67 6.42
N ARG A 54 -9.63 -14.88 7.07
CA ARG A 54 -9.51 -15.84 8.17
C ARG A 54 -10.40 -15.45 9.35
N LEU A 55 -10.40 -14.17 9.73
CA LEU A 55 -11.21 -13.66 10.84
C LEU A 55 -12.72 -13.72 10.56
N CYS A 56 -13.15 -13.48 9.32
CA CYS A 56 -14.54 -13.66 8.90
C CYS A 56 -14.95 -15.14 8.97
N ARG A 57 -14.07 -16.07 8.54
CA ARG A 57 -14.35 -17.52 8.62
C ARG A 57 -14.48 -18.01 10.06
N THR A 58 -13.69 -17.47 10.98
CA THR A 58 -13.79 -17.76 12.41
C THR A 58 -14.89 -16.97 13.12
N ARG A 59 -15.74 -16.24 12.37
CA ARG A 59 -16.86 -15.38 12.82
C ARG A 59 -16.53 -14.23 13.78
N LEU A 60 -15.28 -14.11 14.23
CA LEU A 60 -14.78 -13.05 15.12
C LEU A 60 -15.09 -11.61 14.66
N LEU A 61 -15.22 -11.38 13.35
CA LEU A 61 -15.63 -10.06 12.80
C LEU A 61 -17.05 -10.03 12.25
N CYS A 62 -17.66 -11.19 12.00
CA CYS A 62 -18.99 -11.27 11.37
C CYS A 62 -20.13 -11.28 12.41
N ASP A 63 -19.86 -11.73 13.64
CA ASP A 63 -20.86 -11.69 14.71
C ASP A 63 -20.99 -10.27 15.34
N LEU A 64 -19.98 -9.40 15.21
CA LEU A 64 -20.04 -7.99 15.64
C LEU A 64 -21.06 -7.13 14.86
N ARG A 65 -21.54 -7.58 13.69
CA ARG A 65 -22.49 -6.80 12.86
C ARG A 65 -23.95 -7.18 13.12
N LYS A 66 -24.24 -8.08 14.07
CA LYS A 66 -25.60 -8.58 14.31
C LYS A 66 -26.38 -7.81 15.38
N GLU A 67 -25.76 -6.85 16.07
CA GLU A 67 -26.38 -6.23 17.26
C GLU A 67 -27.03 -4.86 17.00
N ASP A 68 -26.82 -4.21 15.84
CA ASP A 68 -27.26 -2.81 15.63
C ASP A 68 -28.24 -2.52 14.48
N GLU A 69 -28.68 -3.48 13.65
CA GLU A 69 -29.57 -3.16 12.50
C GLU A 69 -30.70 -4.20 12.35
N GLU A 70 -31.78 -4.01 13.10
CA GLU A 70 -33.12 -4.54 12.81
C GLU A 70 -33.72 -3.79 11.60
N LEU A 71 -33.05 -3.80 10.45
CA LEU A 71 -33.67 -3.48 9.16
C LEU A 71 -33.46 -4.68 8.21
N PRO A 72 -34.51 -5.46 7.91
CA PRO A 72 -34.38 -6.63 7.05
C PRO A 72 -34.05 -6.19 5.63
N CYS A 73 -32.91 -6.63 5.11
CA CYS A 73 -32.59 -6.57 3.69
C CYS A 73 -33.73 -7.22 2.89
N PRO A 74 -34.27 -6.59 1.83
CA PRO A 74 -35.41 -7.12 1.09
C PRO A 74 -34.98 -8.16 0.05
N CYS A 75 -34.21 -9.17 0.45
CA CYS A 75 -33.97 -10.34 -0.38
C CYS A 75 -34.68 -11.56 0.21
N PRO A 76 -35.64 -12.18 -0.51
CA PRO A 76 -36.36 -13.34 -0.02
C PRO A 76 -35.39 -14.50 0.18
N ALA A 77 -35.58 -15.20 1.30
CA ALA A 77 -34.74 -16.25 1.83
C ALA A 77 -34.26 -17.28 0.78
N ALA A 78 -32.93 -17.44 0.66
CA ALA A 78 -32.31 -18.66 0.18
C ALA A 78 -31.03 -18.97 0.99
N PRO A 79 -30.74 -20.23 1.37
CA PRO A 79 -29.65 -20.60 2.29
C PRO A 79 -28.22 -20.48 1.71
N LEU A 80 -28.04 -19.71 0.65
CA LEU A 80 -26.82 -19.61 -0.14
C LEU A 80 -26.60 -18.15 -0.54
N CYS A 81 -26.00 -17.35 0.32
CA CYS A 81 -25.36 -16.09 -0.11
C CYS A 81 -23.83 -16.20 0.05
N PRO A 82 -23.10 -16.81 -0.91
CA PRO A 82 -21.64 -16.78 -0.91
C PRO A 82 -21.06 -15.51 -1.55
N GLN A 83 -21.89 -14.67 -2.18
CA GLN A 83 -21.39 -13.53 -2.96
C GLN A 83 -21.36 -12.28 -2.08
N ARG A 84 -20.16 -11.82 -1.75
CA ARG A 84 -19.96 -10.44 -1.32
C ARG A 84 -20.40 -9.53 -2.46
N CYS A 85 -21.45 -8.74 -2.25
CA CYS A 85 -21.69 -7.53 -3.04
C CYS A 85 -20.62 -6.50 -2.68
N CYS A 86 -19.39 -6.73 -3.13
CA CYS A 86 -18.42 -5.67 -3.29
C CYS A 86 -18.75 -5.04 -4.65
N GLU A 87 -19.62 -4.04 -4.65
CA GLU A 87 -19.60 -3.04 -5.73
C GLU A 87 -18.23 -2.37 -5.65
N SER A 88 -17.30 -2.82 -6.50
CA SER A 88 -16.16 -2.00 -6.86
C SER A 88 -16.70 -0.92 -7.77
N ASP A 89 -16.59 0.34 -7.35
CA ASP A 89 -16.84 1.50 -8.19
C ASP A 89 -16.23 1.24 -9.58
N GLN A 90 -17.08 1.25 -10.60
CA GLN A 90 -16.64 1.13 -11.97
C GLN A 90 -15.86 2.40 -12.28
N GLU A 91 -14.53 2.31 -12.37
CA GLU A 91 -13.70 3.46 -12.73
C GLU A 91 -14.14 3.92 -14.13
N GLU A 92 -14.90 5.01 -14.14
CA GLU A 92 -15.38 5.66 -15.36
C GLU A 92 -14.19 6.08 -16.22
N GLU A 93 -14.41 5.97 -17.52
CA GLU A 93 -13.48 6.05 -18.61
C GLU A 93 -12.38 7.13 -18.45
N ARG A 94 -11.18 6.75 -18.89
CA ARG A 94 -9.92 7.50 -19.00
C ARG A 94 -10.12 8.99 -19.36
N SER A 95 -10.36 9.83 -18.34
CA SER A 95 -10.40 11.28 -18.54
C SER A 95 -8.97 11.82 -18.75
N PRO A 96 -8.77 12.82 -19.64
CA PRO A 96 -7.44 13.36 -19.89
C PRO A 96 -6.94 14.04 -18.61
N HIS A 97 -5.72 13.69 -18.21
CA HIS A 97 -5.02 14.22 -17.03
C HIS A 97 -4.92 15.75 -17.07
N THR A 98 -5.99 16.43 -16.67
CA THR A 98 -6.04 17.88 -16.64
C THR A 98 -6.33 18.31 -15.21
N ALA A 99 -5.23 18.58 -14.50
CA ALA A 99 -5.11 19.46 -13.35
C ALA A 99 -6.20 19.38 -12.25
N LEU A 100 -6.19 18.32 -11.43
CA LEU A 100 -6.82 18.37 -10.10
C LEU A 100 -5.78 18.69 -9.02
N LEU A 101 -5.62 20.01 -8.83
CA LEU A 101 -5.35 20.75 -7.61
C LEU A 101 -4.26 20.23 -6.64
N ARG A 102 -3.17 21.01 -6.57
CA ARG A 102 -2.15 20.98 -5.53
C ARG A 102 -2.79 20.98 -4.14
N ARG A 103 -2.62 19.91 -3.38
CA ARG A 103 -2.85 19.91 -1.93
C ARG A 103 -1.83 20.86 -1.27
N ARG A 104 -2.30 22.01 -0.78
CA ARG A 104 -1.51 22.95 0.03
C ARG A 104 -0.97 22.19 1.25
N ARG A 105 0.36 22.08 1.39
CA ARG A 105 0.98 21.61 2.64
C ARG A 105 0.73 22.69 3.70
N SER A 106 0.08 22.31 4.79
CA SER A 106 0.00 23.11 6.00
C SER A 106 1.41 23.41 6.51
N SER A 107 1.72 24.69 6.68
CA SER A 107 2.89 25.14 7.41
C SER A 107 2.62 24.96 8.90
N CYS A 108 3.40 24.14 9.58
CA CYS A 108 3.55 24.22 11.02
C CYS A 108 4.99 24.66 11.32
N SER A 109 5.05 25.67 12.19
CA SER A 109 6.19 26.46 12.65
C SER A 109 7.35 25.65 13.22
#